data_AF-F3C2N2-F1
#
_entry.id   AF-F3C2N2-F1
#
_cell.length_a   1.000
_cell.length_b   1.000
_cell.length_c   1.000
_cell.angle_alpha   90.00
_cell.angle_beta   90.00
_cell.angle_gamma   90.00
#
_symmetry.space_group_name_H-M   'P 1'
#
loop_
_entity.id
_entity.type
_entity.pdbx_description
1 polymer ?
#
loop_
_entity_poly.entity_id
_entity_poly.type
_entity_poly.pdbx_seq_one_letter_code
_entity_poly.pdbx_strand_id
1 'polypeptide(L)'
;MLVPSLSNQLFIETLEAIQDVLRIRGLDVVIGNYHYSPDEEEKLLRNHLVNRPRGILLTGFDHTAASRQMLETSGVPCVHMMELDTRLGTYCVGFSQQQAGAEAARHLLGRGRRRLAYISAL
;
A
#
# COMPACT_ATOMS: atom_id res chain seq x y z
N MET A 1 4.04 9.05 -3.52
CA MET A 1 3.05 8.01 -3.19
C MET A 1 2.75 7.23 -4.45
N LEU A 2 2.97 5.92 -4.45
CA LEU A 2 2.63 5.06 -5.57
C LEU A 2 1.39 4.23 -5.21
N VAL A 3 0.37 4.25 -6.07
CA VAL A 3 -0.89 3.54 -5.88
C VAL A 3 -1.27 2.75 -7.12
N PRO A 4 -1.96 1.61 -6.96
CA PRO A 4 -2.28 0.75 -8.08
C PRO A 4 -3.43 1.29 -8.92
N SER A 5 -4.33 2.10 -8.35
CA SER A 5 -5.41 2.72 -9.11
C SER A 5 -5.96 3.97 -8.43
N LEU A 6 -6.09 5.06 -9.20
CA LEU A 6 -6.83 6.26 -8.81
C LEU A 6 -8.34 6.17 -9.11
N SER A 7 -8.81 5.10 -9.75
CA SER A 7 -10.25 4.87 -9.91
C SER A 7 -10.89 4.17 -8.71
N ASN A 8 -10.07 3.63 -7.80
CA ASN A 8 -10.55 2.98 -6.59
C ASN A 8 -10.61 4.00 -5.44
N GLN A 9 -11.83 4.22 -4.93
CA GLN A 9 -12.12 5.21 -3.89
C GLN A 9 -11.29 5.02 -2.62
N LEU A 10 -10.92 3.77 -2.28
CA LEU A 10 -10.04 3.46 -1.14
C LEU A 10 -8.73 4.27 -1.18
N PHE A 11 -8.11 4.40 -2.35
CA PHE A 11 -6.84 5.13 -2.50
C PHE A 11 -7.02 6.63 -2.54
N ILE A 12 -8.17 7.12 -3.00
CA ILE A 12 -8.49 8.55 -3.00
C ILE A 12 -8.67 9.07 -1.58
N GLU A 13 -9.47 8.38 -0.76
CA GLU A 13 -9.67 8.75 0.65
C GLU A 13 -8.35 8.71 1.44
N THR A 14 -7.53 7.69 1.17
CA THR A 14 -6.20 7.56 1.79
C THR A 14 -5.28 8.72 1.38
N LEU A 15 -5.28 9.08 0.10
CA LEU A 15 -4.48 10.18 -0.43
C LEU A 15 -4.87 11.52 0.20
N GLU A 16 -6.16 11.81 0.29
CA GLU A 16 -6.67 13.05 0.91
C GLU A 16 -6.23 13.15 2.37
N ALA A 17 -6.42 12.08 3.16
CA ALA A 17 -6.00 12.04 4.56
C ALA A 17 -4.47 12.24 4.73
N ILE A 18 -3.67 11.66 3.83
CA ILE A 18 -2.21 11.85 3.81
C ILE A 18 -1.85 13.30 3.48
N GLN A 19 -2.50 13.89 2.48
CA GLN A 19 -2.27 15.28 2.08
C GLN A 19 -2.60 16.24 3.20
N ASP A 20 -3.71 16.06 3.91
CA ASP A 20 -4.09 16.91 5.04
C ASP A 20 -3.00 16.95 6.12
N VAL A 21 -2.46 15.79 6.46
CA VAL A 21 -1.40 15.65 7.47
C VAL A 21 -0.06 16.22 7.00
N LEU A 22 0.29 16.04 5.72
CA LEU A 22 1.58 16.46 5.17
C LEU A 22 1.61 17.96 4.83
N ARG A 23 0.49 18.52 4.37
CA ARG A 23 0.37 19.93 4.01
C ARG A 23 0.60 20.85 5.21
N ILE A 24 0.12 20.47 6.39
CA ILE A 24 0.36 21.19 7.66
C ILE A 24 1.87 21.24 7.99
N ARG A 25 2.66 20.27 7.49
CA ARG A 25 4.12 20.21 7.68
C ARG A 25 4.91 20.81 6.51
N GLY A 26 4.24 21.46 5.55
CA GLY A 26 4.89 22.03 4.36
C GLY A 26 5.47 20.97 3.42
N LEU A 27 4.85 19.79 3.36
CA LEU A 27 5.27 18.68 2.51
C LEU A 27 4.23 18.45 1.40
N ASP A 28 4.69 18.47 0.16
CA ASP A 28 3.88 18.14 -1.00
C ASP A 28 3.96 16.65 -1.35
N VAL A 29 2.86 16.12 -1.87
CA VAL A 29 2.76 14.70 -2.28
C VAL A 29 2.75 14.62 -3.81
N VAL A 30 3.78 13.97 -4.36
CA VAL A 30 3.80 13.54 -5.76
C VAL A 30 3.19 12.14 -5.85
N ILE A 31 2.25 11.94 -6.78
CA ILE A 31 1.47 10.71 -6.92
C ILE A 31 1.85 10.00 -8.23
N GLY A 32 2.05 8.69 -8.17
CA GLY A 32 2.21 7.83 -9.34
C GLY A 32 1.15 6.72 -9.33
N ASN A 33 0.44 6.55 -10.44
CA ASN A 33 -0.52 5.48 -10.63
C ASN A 33 0.11 4.37 -11.51
N TYR A 34 0.28 3.17 -10.96
CA TYR A 34 0.97 2.07 -11.66
C TYR A 34 0.03 1.01 -12.25
N HIS A 35 -1.30 1.18 -12.15
CA HIS A 35 -2.27 0.31 -12.82
C HIS A 35 -2.11 -1.19 -12.51
N TYR A 36 -1.73 -1.54 -11.29
CA TYR A 36 -1.39 -2.91 -10.86
C TYR A 36 -0.24 -3.57 -11.67
N SER A 37 0.52 -2.81 -12.45
CA SER A 37 1.70 -3.30 -13.16
C SER A 37 2.96 -3.15 -12.30
N PRO A 38 3.64 -4.25 -11.94
CA PRO A 38 4.90 -4.19 -11.21
C PRO A 38 6.01 -3.44 -11.98
N ASP A 39 6.01 -3.56 -13.31
CA ASP A 39 7.01 -2.89 -14.17
C ASP A 39 6.81 -1.37 -14.18
N GLU A 40 5.55 -0.90 -14.24
CA GLU A 40 5.27 0.54 -14.14
C GLU A 40 5.49 1.06 -12.73
N GLU A 41 5.22 0.28 -11.68
CA GLU A 41 5.59 0.64 -10.30
C GLU A 41 7.10 0.86 -10.19
N GLU A 42 7.90 -0.08 -10.68
CA GLU A 42 9.36 -0.01 -10.65
C GLU A 42 9.88 1.24 -11.38
N LYS A 43 9.34 1.51 -12.57
CA LYS A 43 9.71 2.69 -13.37
C LYS A 43 9.35 4.00 -12.67
N LEU A 44 8.16 4.09 -12.07
CA LEU A 44 7.74 5.27 -11.30
C LEU A 44 8.61 5.46 -10.06
N LEU A 45 8.91 4.38 -9.34
CA LEU A 45 9.80 4.39 -8.19
C LEU A 45 11.18 4.92 -8.57
N ARG A 46 11.77 4.40 -9.65
CA ARG A 46 13.06 4.85 -10.18
C ARG A 46 13.04 6.36 -10.47
N ASN A 47 12.00 6.84 -11.16
CA ASN A 47 11.87 8.25 -11.52
C ASN A 47 11.70 9.15 -10.29
N HIS A 48 10.96 8.70 -9.28
CA HIS A 48 10.79 9.46 -8.05
C HIS A 48 12.10 9.55 -7.26
N LEU A 49 12.86 8.45 -7.16
CA LEU A 49 14.12 8.41 -6.43
C LEU A 49 15.19 9.36 -6.99
N VAL A 50 15.18 9.65 -8.30
CA VAL A 50 16.08 10.66 -8.91
C VAL A 50 15.95 12.03 -8.23
N ASN A 51 14.75 12.39 -7.80
CA ASN A 51 14.47 13.67 -7.15
C ASN A 51 14.76 13.68 -5.64
N ARG A 52 15.32 12.59 -5.09
CA ARG A 52 15.65 12.43 -3.66
C ARG A 52 14.50 12.85 -2.73
N PRO A 53 13.34 12.17 -2.81
CA PRO A 53 12.18 12.52 -2.00
C PRO A 53 12.49 12.32 -0.52
N ARG A 54 11.80 13.08 0.34
CA ARG A 54 11.96 12.96 1.81
C ARG A 54 11.39 11.67 2.38
N GLY A 55 10.56 10.98 1.61
CA GLY A 55 9.96 9.70 1.97
C GLY A 55 9.12 9.13 0.83
N ILE A 56 8.84 7.84 0.90
CA ILE A 56 8.05 7.11 -0.08
C ILE A 56 6.89 6.40 0.63
N LEU A 57 5.74 6.38 -0.04
CA LEU A 57 4.54 5.66 0.36
C LEU A 57 4.21 4.67 -0.76
N LEU A 58 4.16 3.38 -0.42
CA LEU A 58 3.84 2.28 -1.34
C LEU A 58 2.62 1.50 -0.84
N THR A 59 1.91 0.88 -1.76
CA THR A 59 0.77 -0.01 -1.45
C THR A 59 1.25 -1.46 -1.42
N GLY A 60 0.92 -2.19 -0.36
CA GLY A 60 1.24 -3.61 -0.21
C GLY A 60 2.75 -3.88 -0.08
N PHE A 61 3.10 -5.15 -0.26
CA PHE A 61 4.48 -5.65 -0.20
C PHE A 61 4.92 -6.43 -1.44
N ASP A 62 4.06 -6.57 -2.44
CA ASP A 62 4.36 -7.30 -3.66
C ASP A 62 5.07 -6.41 -4.68
N HIS A 63 6.36 -6.19 -4.44
CA HIS A 63 7.24 -5.39 -5.30
C HIS A 63 8.26 -6.29 -6.00
N THR A 64 8.68 -5.87 -7.20
CA THR A 64 9.78 -6.51 -7.93
C THR A 64 11.07 -6.53 -7.11
N ALA A 65 11.96 -7.50 -7.38
CA ALA A 65 13.25 -7.57 -6.71
C ALA A 65 14.08 -6.28 -6.92
N ALA A 66 14.01 -5.70 -8.11
CA ALA A 66 14.68 -4.44 -8.42
C ALA A 66 14.07 -3.25 -7.67
N SER A 67 12.75 -3.19 -7.49
CA SER A 67 12.09 -2.18 -6.66
C SER A 67 12.54 -2.26 -5.20
N ARG A 68 12.60 -3.48 -4.63
CA ARG A 68 13.12 -3.71 -3.27
C ARG A 68 14.57 -3.24 -3.14
N GLN A 69 15.43 -3.63 -4.09
CA GLN A 69 16.83 -3.20 -4.11
C GLN A 69 16.97 -1.67 -4.19
N MET A 70 16.14 -1.01 -4.99
CA MET A 70 16.15 0.46 -5.09
C MET A 70 15.75 1.12 -3.77
N LEU A 71 14.73 0.59 -3.07
CA LEU A 71 14.32 1.13 -1.78
C LEU A 71 15.43 0.97 -0.74
N GLU A 72 15.98 -0.24 -0.60
CA GLU A 72 17.05 -0.55 0.36
C GLU A 72 18.31 0.29 0.13
N THR A 73 18.70 0.50 -1.13
CA THR A 73 19.91 1.26 -1.47
C THR A 73 19.72 2.78 -1.45
N SER A 74 18.47 3.26 -1.59
CA SER A 74 18.19 4.70 -1.64
C SER A 74 18.43 5.44 -0.32
N GLY A 75 18.31 4.73 0.82
CA GLY A 75 18.28 5.34 2.15
C GLY A 75 17.06 6.24 2.42
N VAL A 76 16.10 6.29 1.49
CA VAL A 76 14.87 7.06 1.64
C VAL A 76 13.89 6.30 2.54
N PRO A 77 13.33 6.92 3.59
CA PRO A 77 12.32 6.28 4.43
C PRO A 77 11.11 5.83 3.60
N CYS A 78 10.72 4.56 3.73
CA CYS A 78 9.57 3.98 3.04
C CYS A 78 8.54 3.50 4.05
N VAL A 79 7.27 3.84 3.81
CA VAL A 79 6.12 3.31 4.56
C VAL A 79 5.20 2.56 3.60
N HIS A 80 4.88 1.32 3.94
CA HIS A 80 3.93 0.49 3.21
C HIS A 80 2.51 0.67 3.76
N MET A 81 1.52 0.64 2.88
CA MET A 81 0.12 0.86 3.22
C MET A 81 -0.74 -0.35 2.84
N MET A 82 -1.93 -0.45 3.41
CA MET A 82 -2.96 -1.49 3.14
C MET A 82 -2.67 -2.88 3.69
N GLU A 83 -1.41 -3.20 3.97
CA GLU A 83 -0.98 -4.48 4.51
C GLU A 83 -0.09 -4.30 5.74
N LEU A 84 0.00 -5.37 6.54
CA LEU A 84 0.88 -5.44 7.70
C LEU A 84 1.99 -6.46 7.45
N ASP A 85 3.19 -6.13 7.89
CA ASP A 85 4.36 -7.01 7.87
C ASP A 85 5.07 -6.94 9.23
N THR A 86 5.73 -8.04 9.60
CA THR A 86 6.38 -8.21 10.91
C THR A 86 7.91 -8.12 10.84
N ARG A 87 8.47 -7.95 9.64
CA ARG A 87 9.91 -7.77 9.42
C ARG A 87 10.40 -6.51 10.14
N LEU A 88 11.47 -6.67 10.92
CA LEU A 88 12.13 -5.57 11.62
C LEU A 88 12.60 -4.50 10.62
N GLY A 89 12.39 -3.22 10.95
CA GLY A 89 12.78 -2.09 10.11
C GLY A 89 11.78 -1.74 8.99
N THR A 90 10.70 -2.51 8.84
CA THR A 90 9.62 -2.20 7.91
C THR A 90 8.58 -1.31 8.59
N TYR A 91 8.37 -0.11 8.05
CA TYR A 91 7.25 0.73 8.46
C TYR A 91 6.02 0.41 7.63
N CYS A 92 4.92 0.05 8.28
CA CYS A 92 3.67 -0.23 7.59
C CYS A 92 2.43 0.17 8.39
N VAL A 93 1.36 0.47 7.67
CA VAL A 93 0.03 0.77 8.21
C VAL A 93 -1.01 0.03 7.37
N GLY A 94 -1.84 -0.76 8.03
CA GLY A 94 -2.89 -1.54 7.39
C GLY A 94 -3.64 -2.35 8.42
N PHE A 95 -4.26 -3.43 7.97
CA PHE A 95 -4.95 -4.38 8.85
C PHE A 95 -4.69 -5.81 8.40
N SER A 96 -4.92 -6.77 9.30
CA SER A 96 -4.75 -8.18 8.98
C SER A 96 -5.93 -8.67 8.13
N GLN A 97 -5.67 -8.91 6.84
CA GLN A 97 -6.65 -9.51 5.92
C GLN A 97 -7.12 -10.88 6.40
N GLN A 98 -6.21 -11.66 6.99
CA GLN A 98 -6.53 -12.96 7.57
C GLN A 98 -7.50 -12.83 8.74
N GLN A 99 -7.26 -11.91 9.67
CA GLN A 99 -8.16 -11.71 10.81
C GLN A 99 -9.51 -11.15 10.36
N ALA A 100 -9.52 -10.22 9.40
CA ALA A 100 -10.74 -9.67 8.82
C ALA A 100 -11.60 -10.77 8.17
N GLY A 101 -10.99 -11.64 7.35
CA GLY A 101 -11.67 -12.78 6.74
C GLY A 101 -12.17 -13.80 7.78
N ALA A 102 -11.35 -14.09 8.80
CA ALA A 102 -11.75 -14.98 9.90
C ALA A 102 -12.95 -14.43 10.68
N GLU A 103 -12.97 -13.11 10.95
CA GLU A 103 -14.08 -12.47 11.65
C GLU A 103 -15.35 -12.46 10.80
N ALA A 104 -15.25 -12.16 9.51
CA ALA A 104 -16.38 -12.26 8.59
C ALA A 104 -16.96 -13.69 8.53
N ALA A 105 -16.10 -14.71 8.43
CA ALA A 105 -16.52 -16.11 8.45
C ALA A 105 -17.16 -16.49 9.80
N ARG A 106 -16.55 -16.10 10.92
CA ARG A 106 -17.08 -16.34 12.27
C ARG A 106 -18.47 -15.71 12.45
N HIS A 107 -18.66 -14.50 11.94
CA HIS A 107 -19.96 -13.82 11.96
C HIS A 107 -21.03 -14.64 11.22
N LEU A 108 -20.74 -15.11 10.01
CA LEU A 108 -21.68 -15.91 9.22
C LEU A 108 -22.00 -17.26 9.87
N LEU A 109 -20.99 -17.95 10.41
CA LEU A 109 -21.16 -19.20 11.16
C LEU A 109 -22.02 -18.99 12.41
N GLY A 110 -21.78 -17.90 13.17
CA GLY A 110 -22.58 -17.53 14.34
C GLY A 110 -24.05 -17.23 14.01
N ARG A 111 -24.34 -16.84 12.76
CA ARG A 111 -25.71 -16.67 12.24
C ARG A 111 -26.31 -17.97 11.66
N GLY A 112 -25.65 -19.12 11.87
CA GLY A 112 -26.12 -20.44 11.42
C GLY A 112 -25.87 -20.74 9.94
N ARG A 113 -25.10 -19.90 9.22
CA ARG A 113 -24.75 -20.18 7.81
C ARG A 113 -23.73 -21.32 7.76
N ARG A 114 -23.98 -22.34 6.93
CA ARG A 114 -23.14 -23.56 6.83
C ARG A 114 -22.48 -23.75 5.47
N ARG A 115 -22.94 -23.04 4.44
CA ARG A 115 -22.39 -23.07 3.08
C ARG A 115 -21.85 -21.69 2.77
N LEU A 116 -20.55 -21.52 2.93
CA LEU A 116 -19.85 -20.26 2.68
C LEU A 116 -19.08 -20.36 1.36
N ALA A 117 -19.09 -19.29 0.59
CA ALA A 117 -18.24 -19.13 -0.59
C ALA A 117 -17.32 -17.94 -0.36
N TYR A 118 -16.08 -18.05 -0.82
CA TYR A 118 -15.11 -16.95 -0.85
C TYR A 118 -14.91 -16.52 -2.30
N ILE A 119 -15.04 -15.23 -2.56
CA ILE A 119 -14.83 -14.62 -3.87
C ILE A 119 -13.73 -13.59 -3.68
N SER A 120 -12.64 -13.72 -4.42
CA SER A 120 -11.54 -12.76 -4.46
C SER A 120 -11.28 -12.32 -5.89
N ALA A 121 -10.76 -11.10 -6.03
CA ALA A 121 -10.10 -10.66 -7.25
C ALA A 121 -8.61 -10.98 -7.15
N LEU A 122 -8.00 -11.32 -8.30
CA LEU A 122 -6.55 -11.40 -8.48
C LEU A 122 -6.00 -10.02 -8.81
#